data_AF-A0A3D2WBB1-F1
#
_entry.id   AF-A0A3D2WBB1-F1
#
_cell.length_a   1.000
_cell.length_b   1.000
_cell.length_c   1.000
_cell.angle_alpha   90.00
_cell.angle_beta   90.00
_cell.angle_gamma   90.00
#
_symmetry.space_group_name_H-M   'P 1'
#
loop_
_entity.id
_entity.type
_entity.pdbx_description
1 polymer ?
#
loop_
_entity_poly.entity_id
_entity_poly.type
_entity_poly.pdbx_seq_one_letter_code
_entity_poly.pdbx_strand_id
1 'polypeptide(L)'
;EKLATPDVTIADMLGDVDPIKAARGGHILADEMTIHYGLLPRANRGIFAINELPDLAGKIQVGLFNLLEEGDIQVKGYPIRMPLDVLMVFTANPEDYTARG
;
A
#
# COMPACT_ATOMS: atom_id res chain seq x y z
N GLU A 1 16.98 1.39 -8.65
CA GLU A 1 16.84 2.08 -7.35
C GLU A 1 16.28 1.08 -6.36
N LYS A 2 16.89 0.92 -5.18
CA LYS A 2 16.51 -0.12 -4.21
C LYS A 2 15.18 0.30 -3.58
N LEU A 3 14.08 -0.38 -3.90
CA LEU A 3 12.73 -0.07 -3.37
C LEU A 3 12.56 -0.40 -1.88
N ALA A 4 13.59 -0.98 -1.25
CA ALA A 4 13.63 -1.34 0.16
C ALA A 4 14.71 -0.52 0.89
N THR A 5 14.66 0.81 0.76
CA THR A 5 15.27 1.66 1.78
C THR A 5 14.32 1.73 2.98
N PRO A 6 14.82 1.71 4.22
CA PRO A 6 14.00 1.75 5.45
C PRO A 6 13.11 3.00 5.58
N ASP A 7 13.16 3.91 4.61
CA ASP A 7 12.45 5.19 4.57
C ASP A 7 11.12 5.13 3.80
N VAL A 8 10.78 4.01 3.13
CA VAL A 8 9.54 3.91 2.37
C VAL A 8 8.33 3.84 3.32
N THR A 9 7.45 4.83 3.22
CA THR A 9 6.24 4.90 4.06
C THR A 9 5.04 4.20 3.39
N ILE A 10 4.00 3.92 4.17
CA ILE A 10 2.70 3.49 3.63
C ILE A 10 2.18 4.52 2.62
N ALA A 11 2.39 5.81 2.88
CA ALA A 11 1.95 6.89 1.99
C ALA A 11 2.68 6.84 0.64
N ASP A 12 3.99 6.54 0.63
CA ASP A 12 4.75 6.42 -0.61
C ASP A 12 4.31 5.19 -1.43
N MET A 13 3.95 4.10 -0.75
CA MET A 13 3.53 2.84 -1.38
C MET A 13 2.10 2.87 -1.89
N LEU A 14 1.15 3.17 -1.01
CA LEU A 14 -0.30 3.04 -1.26
C LEU A 14 -0.95 4.38 -1.56
N GLY A 15 -0.42 5.46 -0.99
CA GLY A 15 -0.96 6.80 -1.10
C GLY A 15 -1.43 7.36 0.23
N ASP A 16 -1.74 8.66 0.22
CA ASP A 16 -2.18 9.40 1.39
C ASP A 16 -3.48 10.17 1.12
N VAL A 17 -4.19 10.48 2.19
CA VAL A 17 -5.42 11.27 2.19
C VAL A 17 -5.22 12.57 2.97
N ASP A 18 -5.72 13.66 2.40
CA ASP A 18 -5.85 14.93 3.11
C ASP A 18 -7.05 14.84 4.08
N PRO A 19 -6.83 14.86 5.40
CA PRO A 19 -7.90 14.70 6.39
C PRO A 19 -8.90 15.86 6.38
N ILE A 20 -8.50 17.07 5.96
CA ILE A 20 -9.40 18.22 5.85
C ILE A 20 -10.38 17.98 4.70
N LYS A 21 -9.91 17.43 3.58
CA LYS A 21 -10.75 17.05 2.45
C LYS A 21 -11.65 15.86 2.78
N ALA A 22 -11.11 14.83 3.44
CA ALA A 22 -11.87 13.66 3.88
C ALA A 22 -13.02 14.03 4.83
N ALA A 23 -12.77 14.93 5.80
CA ALA A 23 -13.78 15.40 6.74
C ALA A 23 -14.86 16.28 6.08
N ARG A 24 -14.53 17.05 5.03
CA ARG A 24 -15.50 17.87 4.28
C ARG A 24 -16.33 17.04 3.31
N GLY A 25 -15.78 15.95 2.78
CA GLY A 25 -16.42 15.08 1.80
C GLY A 25 -17.40 14.07 2.38
N GLY A 26 -18.03 14.34 3.53
CA GLY A 26 -18.77 13.39 4.39
C GLY A 26 -19.81 12.46 3.75
N HIS A 27 -20.12 12.58 2.44
CA HIS A 27 -20.93 11.63 1.68
C HIS A 27 -20.43 11.31 0.25
N ILE A 28 -19.23 11.73 -0.14
CA ILE A 28 -18.64 11.44 -1.46
C ILE A 28 -17.13 11.18 -1.30
N LEU A 29 -16.79 10.04 -0.68
CA LEU A 29 -15.44 9.47 -0.74
C LEU A 29 -15.12 8.85 -2.13
N ALA A 30 -16.02 9.05 -3.10
CA ALA A 30 -15.88 8.63 -4.49
C ALA A 30 -15.28 9.73 -5.39
N ASP A 31 -15.01 10.93 -4.88
CA ASP A 31 -14.31 11.94 -5.67
C ASP A 31 -12.80 11.62 -5.61
N GLU A 32 -12.29 11.05 -6.70
CA GLU A 32 -10.90 10.65 -6.96
C GLU A 32 -9.86 11.78 -6.72
N MET A 33 -10.30 12.99 -6.37
CA MET A 33 -9.51 14.20 -6.13
C MET A 33 -8.91 14.34 -4.71
N THR A 34 -9.15 13.38 -3.81
CA THR A 34 -8.69 13.45 -2.41
C THR A 34 -7.50 12.54 -2.09
N ILE A 35 -7.19 11.56 -2.96
CA ILE A 35 -6.15 10.56 -2.70
C ILE A 35 -4.91 10.87 -3.53
N HIS A 36 -3.78 11.05 -2.85
CA HIS A 36 -2.48 11.10 -3.51
C HIS A 36 -1.98 9.67 -3.68
N TYR A 37 -2.09 9.10 -4.88
CA TYR A 37 -1.67 7.72 -5.13
C TYR A 37 -0.15 7.53 -5.06
N GLY A 38 0.24 6.55 -4.25
CA GLY A 38 1.61 6.04 -4.13
C GLY A 38 2.05 5.19 -5.33
N LEU A 39 3.12 4.43 -5.15
CA LEU A 39 3.74 3.61 -6.20
C LEU A 39 2.87 2.44 -6.67
N LEU A 40 2.22 1.71 -5.76
CA LEU A 40 1.49 0.50 -6.08
C LEU A 40 0.25 0.74 -6.95
N PRO A 41 -0.63 1.71 -6.65
CA PRO A 41 -1.82 1.96 -7.48
C PRO A 41 -1.47 2.40 -8.91
N ARG A 42 -0.30 3.00 -9.11
CA ARG A 42 0.20 3.40 -10.43
C ARG A 42 0.63 2.21 -11.28
N ALA A 43 0.90 1.07 -10.67
CA ALA A 43 1.20 -0.18 -11.36
C ALA A 43 -0.06 -1.03 -11.64
N ASN A 44 -1.25 -0.45 -11.49
CA ASN A 44 -2.50 -1.10 -11.87
C ASN A 44 -2.43 -1.57 -13.34
N ARG A 45 -2.92 -2.78 -13.57
CA ARG A 45 -2.83 -3.57 -14.83
C ARG A 45 -1.40 -3.92 -15.22
N GLY A 46 -0.51 -4.04 -14.23
CA GLY A 46 0.91 -4.31 -14.42
C GLY A 46 1.47 -5.29 -13.39
N ILE A 47 2.80 -5.34 -13.33
CA ILE A 47 3.56 -6.14 -12.37
C ILE A 47 4.22 -5.19 -11.39
N PHE A 48 4.02 -5.41 -10.09
CA PHE A 48 4.67 -4.65 -9.03
C PHE A 48 5.57 -5.56 -8.20
N ALA A 49 6.87 -5.26 -8.21
CA ALA A 49 7.88 -6.07 -7.53
C ALA A 49 8.36 -5.39 -6.24
N ILE A 50 8.33 -6.11 -5.13
CA ILE A 50 8.87 -5.69 -3.83
C ILE A 50 10.06 -6.56 -3.50
N ASN A 51 11.20 -5.91 -3.30
CA ASN A 51 12.43 -6.57 -2.87
C ASN A 51 12.51 -6.60 -1.34
N GLU A 52 13.12 -7.65 -0.78
CA GLU A 52 13.38 -7.76 0.66
C GLU A 52 12.09 -7.60 1.50
N LEU A 53 11.04 -8.39 1.19
CA LEU A 53 9.75 -8.31 1.88
C LEU A 53 9.87 -8.33 3.43
N PRO A 54 10.74 -9.14 4.06
CA PRO A 54 10.92 -9.15 5.51
C PRO A 54 11.43 -7.83 6.10
N ASP A 55 12.18 -7.03 5.34
CA ASP A 55 12.69 -5.72 5.78
C ASP A 55 11.61 -4.63 5.75
N LEU A 56 10.49 -4.90 5.07
CA LEU A 56 9.37 -3.99 5.01
C LEU A 56 8.70 -3.88 6.38
N ALA A 57 8.44 -2.66 6.85
CA ALA A 57 7.77 -2.45 8.14
C ALA A 57 6.45 -3.25 8.21
N GLY A 58 6.22 -3.97 9.31
CA GLY A 58 5.06 -4.89 9.45
C GLY A 58 3.70 -4.25 9.17
N LYS A 59 3.54 -2.94 9.48
CA LYS A 59 2.34 -2.17 9.12
C LYS A 59 2.08 -2.10 7.61
N ILE A 60 3.13 -2.02 6.78
CA ILE A 60 3.01 -2.02 5.33
C ILE A 60 2.68 -3.44 4.85
N GLN A 61 3.30 -4.47 5.43
CA GLN A 61 2.98 -5.86 5.11
C GLN A 61 1.49 -6.17 5.37
N VAL A 62 0.95 -5.74 6.51
CA VAL A 62 -0.49 -5.87 6.82
C VAL A 62 -1.36 -5.05 5.85
N GLY A 63 -0.95 -3.84 5.51
CA GLY A 63 -1.68 -3.01 4.54
C GLY A 63 -1.73 -3.63 3.14
N LEU A 64 -0.62 -4.23 2.68
CA LEU A 64 -0.56 -4.98 1.42
C LEU A 64 -1.44 -6.22 1.48
N PHE A 65 -1.44 -6.95 2.60
CA PHE A 65 -2.30 -8.12 2.79
C PHE A 65 -3.78 -7.74 2.66
N ASN A 66 -4.24 -6.71 3.37
CA ASN A 66 -5.64 -6.27 3.29
C ASN A 66 -6.01 -5.81 1.88
N LEU A 67 -5.13 -5.10 1.19
CA LEU A 67 -5.37 -4.68 -0.19
C LEU A 67 -5.55 -5.88 -1.13
N LEU A 68 -4.75 -6.94 -0.96
CA LEU A 68 -4.79 -8.12 -1.81
C LEU A 68 -6.01 -9.02 -1.50
N GLU A 69 -6.40 -9.13 -0.24
CA GLU A 69 -7.52 -9.97 0.20
C GLU A 69 -8.88 -9.28 0.07
N GLU A 70 -8.97 -8.01 0.49
CA GLU A 70 -10.24 -7.28 0.62
C GLU A 70 -10.41 -6.16 -0.42
N GLY A 71 -9.33 -5.78 -1.12
CA GLY A 71 -9.36 -4.68 -2.09
C GLY A 71 -9.52 -3.31 -1.44
N ASP A 72 -9.22 -3.19 -0.15
CA ASP A 72 -9.27 -1.94 0.60
C ASP A 72 -8.03 -1.72 1.47
N ILE A 73 -7.84 -0.46 1.87
CA ILE A 73 -6.74 -0.02 2.71
C ILE A 73 -7.22 0.96 3.78
N GLN A 74 -6.49 1.02 4.87
CA GLN A 74 -6.68 2.01 5.93
C GLN A 74 -5.65 3.13 5.80
N VAL A 75 -6.09 4.34 5.48
CA VAL A 75 -5.23 5.52 5.38
C VAL A 75 -5.71 6.55 6.40
N LYS A 76 -4.86 6.86 7.39
CA LYS A 76 -5.16 7.80 8.48
C LYS A 76 -6.51 7.53 9.19
N GLY A 77 -6.90 6.27 9.31
CA GLY A 77 -8.16 5.85 9.96
C GLY A 77 -9.41 5.89 9.07
N TYR A 78 -9.25 6.18 7.78
CA TYR A 78 -10.33 6.10 6.80
C TYR A 78 -10.19 4.82 5.95
N PRO A 79 -11.23 3.98 5.86
CA PRO A 79 -11.26 2.87 4.92
C PRO A 79 -11.43 3.41 3.50
N ILE A 80 -10.56 2.95 2.59
CA ILE A 80 -10.58 3.35 1.19
C ILE A 80 -10.62 2.10 0.35
N ARG A 81 -11.68 1.94 -0.45
CA ARG A 81 -11.71 0.90 -1.49
C ARG A 81 -10.77 1.26 -2.62
N MET A 82 -9.87 0.35 -2.95
CA MET A 82 -8.87 0.51 -3.98
C MET A 82 -8.73 -0.80 -4.76
N PRO A 83 -9.69 -1.13 -5.64
CA PRO A 83 -9.59 -2.34 -6.44
C PRO A 83 -8.43 -2.21 -7.44
N LEU A 84 -7.35 -2.96 -7.19
CA LEU A 84 -6.19 -3.03 -8.07
C LEU A 84 -6.16 -4.35 -8.83
N ASP A 85 -5.94 -4.28 -10.12
CA ASP A 85 -5.63 -5.41 -11.00
C ASP A 85 -4.10 -5.45 -11.18
N VAL A 86 -3.38 -5.98 -10.20
CA VAL A 86 -1.91 -5.97 -10.21
C VAL A 86 -1.36 -7.35 -9.88
N LEU A 87 -0.35 -7.79 -10.63
CA LEU A 87 0.44 -8.97 -10.27
C LEU A 87 1.56 -8.55 -9.31
N MET A 88 1.49 -9.01 -8.07
CA MET A 88 2.54 -8.78 -7.09
C MET A 88 3.66 -9.82 -7.22
N VAL A 89 4.91 -9.36 -7.18
CA VAL A 89 6.10 -10.20 -7.12
C VAL A 89 6.90 -9.81 -5.88
N PHE A 90 7.23 -10.76 -5.03
CA PHE A 90 8.01 -10.53 -3.82
C PHE A 90 9.32 -11.30 -3.88
N THR A 91 10.40 -10.70 -3.37
CA THR A 91 11.67 -11.39 -3.16
C THR A 91 12.09 -11.27 -1.70
N ALA A 92 12.81 -12.28 -1.22
CA ALA A 92 13.54 -12.28 0.04
C ALA A 92 14.67 -13.30 -0.06
N ASN A 93 15.64 -13.25 0.85
CA ASN A 93 16.61 -14.34 0.96
C ASN A 93 15.93 -15.57 1.60
N PRO A 94 16.31 -16.80 1.21
CA PRO A 94 15.74 -18.04 1.77
C PRO A 94 15.66 -18.08 3.30
N GLU A 95 16.68 -17.58 3.98
CA GLU A 95 16.79 -17.51 5.44
C GLU A 95 15.72 -16.59 6.07
N ASP A 96 15.39 -15.49 5.40
CA ASP A 96 14.51 -14.44 5.93
C ASP A 96 13.03 -14.84 5.85
N TYR A 97 12.67 -15.85 5.04
CA TYR A 97 11.30 -16.41 5.02
C TYR A 97 10.94 -17.14 6.33
N THR A 98 11.94 -17.51 7.13
CA THR A 98 11.76 -18.35 8.31
C THR A 98 12.08 -17.64 9.62
N ALA A 99 12.46 -16.36 9.57
CA ALA A 99 12.70 -15.53 10.74
C ALA A 99 11.37 -15.20 11.46
N ARG A 100 10.77 -16.24 12.05
CA ARG A 100 9.90 -16.10 13.20
C ARG A 100 10.77 -15.64 14.36
N GLY A 101 10.36 -14.56 15.02
CA GLY A 101 10.57 -14.48 16.46
C GLY A 101 9.92 -15.69 17.15
#